data_AF-A0A656XXN6-F1
#
_entry.id   AF-A0A656XXN6-F1
#
_cell.length_a   1.000
_cell.length_b   1.000
_cell.length_c   1.000
_cell.angle_alpha   90.00
_cell.angle_beta   90.00
_cell.angle_gamma   90.00
#
_symmetry.space_group_name_H-M   'P 1'
#
loop_
_entity.id
_entity.type
_entity.pdbx_description
1 polymer ?
#
loop_
_entity_poly.entity_id
_entity_poly.type
_entity_poly.pdbx_seq_one_letter_code
_entity_poly.pdbx_strand_id
1 'polypeptide(L)'
;MTHDDVIAQLRSADPVAGLDLSHLDPGAVRALRQGITMTERDSSSTSRRRRIGRRSTLIAGLSIALVGGGSAYAVHQQWFGGTGDGPNCQSVWNETAAGVAMVSGPNLTGDPVADCDTYRAQAGLPPLSDPVAFEYGDAVFVTPRGQVPEGAELLAVSPTAGAERELRASMRDWVDGGSSHCFSTSEAEEFARAELDRLDLTGWTIVTDDVPDADLLPPGMECAALDMLDPASHTIDVLPLRSEDWERTAGPTTSGIRTALRVGIAHTCVSLGDAQKVAEAALGTEHHWPTTGVPDEEVDCARVDMEVGGSMQITIYGPATARP
;
A
#
# COMPACT_ATOMS: atom_id res chain seq x y z
N MET A 1 -34.83 9.54 4.59
CA MET A 1 -33.79 9.88 5.57
C MET A 1 -33.09 11.12 5.04
N THR A 2 -33.30 12.27 5.66
CA THR A 2 -32.72 13.53 5.20
C THR A 2 -31.29 13.66 5.73
N HIS A 3 -30.48 14.53 5.13
CA HIS A 3 -29.08 14.75 5.56
C HIS A 3 -28.97 15.11 7.06
N ASP A 4 -29.98 15.79 7.59
CA ASP A 4 -30.08 16.17 9.00
C ASP A 4 -30.29 14.96 9.93
N ASP A 5 -30.99 13.90 9.48
CA ASP A 5 -31.19 12.67 10.25
C ASP A 5 -29.87 11.92 10.48
N VAL A 6 -29.00 11.91 9.47
CA VAL A 6 -27.69 11.22 9.54
C VAL A 6 -26.74 11.94 10.50
N ILE A 7 -26.71 13.28 10.45
CA ILE A 7 -25.90 14.08 11.37
C ILE A 7 -26.41 13.95 12.82
N ALA A 8 -27.73 13.88 13.01
CA ALA A 8 -28.31 13.63 14.34
C ALA A 8 -27.97 12.23 14.86
N GLN A 9 -28.01 11.20 14.01
CA GLN A 9 -27.63 9.83 14.36
C GLN A 9 -26.15 9.74 14.75
N LEU A 10 -25.25 10.36 13.98
CA LEU A 10 -23.81 10.38 14.26
C LEU A 10 -23.49 11.12 15.57
N ARG A 11 -24.19 12.22 15.88
CA ARG A 11 -24.04 12.92 17.16
C ARG A 11 -24.58 12.12 18.34
N SER A 12 -25.62 11.31 18.14
CA SER A 12 -26.17 10.45 19.18
C SER A 12 -25.32 9.22 19.48
N ALA A 13 -24.50 8.80 18.51
CA ALA A 13 -23.59 7.68 18.62
C ALA A 13 -22.26 8.02 19.29
N ASP A 14 -22.04 9.28 19.68
CA ASP A 14 -20.77 9.86 20.21
C ASP A 14 -19.97 8.85 21.05
N PRO A 15 -19.03 8.12 20.42
CA PRO A 15 -18.32 7.01 21.08
C PRO A 15 -17.31 7.52 22.10
N VAL A 16 -17.08 8.85 22.14
CA VAL A 16 -16.06 9.49 22.98
C VAL A 16 -16.67 10.02 24.28
N ALA A 17 -17.98 10.30 24.32
CA ALA A 17 -18.65 10.83 25.51
C ALA A 17 -18.58 9.90 26.74
N GLY A 18 -18.33 8.60 26.53
CA GLY A 18 -18.19 7.60 27.60
C GLY A 18 -16.76 7.26 28.01
N LEU A 19 -15.73 7.76 27.31
CA LEU A 19 -14.34 7.50 27.64
C LEU A 19 -13.87 8.54 28.66
N ASP A 20 -13.50 8.08 29.85
CA ASP A 20 -12.82 8.91 30.83
C ASP A 20 -11.41 9.23 30.29
N LEU A 21 -11.22 10.45 29.78
CA LEU A 21 -9.92 10.90 29.28
C LEU A 21 -9.15 11.72 30.33
N SER A 22 -9.57 11.67 31.60
CA SER A 22 -8.94 12.44 32.68
C SER A 22 -7.47 12.07 32.92
N HIS A 23 -7.05 10.89 32.46
CA HIS A 23 -5.69 10.36 32.56
C HIS A 23 -4.81 10.73 31.36
N LEU A 24 -5.37 11.30 30.29
CA LEU A 24 -4.60 11.82 29.17
C LEU A 24 -4.16 13.27 29.47
N ASP A 25 -2.95 13.60 29.04
CA ASP A 25 -2.43 14.96 29.16
C ASP A 25 -3.38 15.96 28.47
N PRO A 26 -3.86 17.00 29.18
CA PRO A 26 -4.74 18.02 28.60
C PRO A 26 -4.11 18.76 27.41
N GLY A 27 -2.77 18.77 27.28
CA GLY A 27 -2.05 19.27 26.13
C GLY A 27 -2.21 18.36 24.90
N ALA A 28 -2.03 17.05 25.07
CA ALA A 28 -2.23 16.05 24.02
C ALA A 28 -3.67 16.02 23.48
N VAL A 29 -4.68 16.09 24.35
CA VAL A 29 -6.10 16.15 23.93
C VAL A 29 -6.39 17.44 23.16
N ARG A 30 -5.74 18.55 23.53
CA ARG A 30 -5.87 19.84 22.83
C ARG A 30 -5.16 19.82 21.48
N ALA A 31 -3.99 19.19 21.39
CA ALA A 31 -3.25 18.99 20.15
C ALA A 31 -4.02 18.09 19.17
N LEU A 32 -4.64 17.00 19.64
CA LEU A 32 -5.52 16.15 18.83
C LEU A 32 -6.75 16.91 18.31
N ARG A 33 -7.41 17.70 19.17
CA ARG A 33 -8.55 18.54 18.74
C ARG A 33 -8.17 19.67 17.79
N GLN A 34 -6.97 20.22 17.91
CA GLN A 34 -6.44 21.23 16.98
C GLN A 34 -5.99 20.59 15.66
N GLY A 35 -5.38 19.41 15.68
CA GLY A 35 -4.99 18.66 14.49
C GLY A 35 -6.20 18.31 13.60
N ILE A 36 -7.35 18.01 14.21
CA ILE A 36 -8.60 17.71 13.50
C ILE A 36 -9.28 18.97 12.93
N THR A 37 -9.05 20.16 13.51
CA THR A 37 -9.70 21.41 13.06
C THR A 37 -8.84 22.31 12.15
N MET A 38 -7.55 22.01 11.94
CA MET A 38 -6.65 22.83 11.12
C MET A 38 -6.57 22.45 9.63
N THR A 39 -7.44 21.57 9.15
CA THR A 39 -7.65 21.33 7.71
C THR A 39 -8.60 22.37 7.11
N GLU A 40 -8.33 23.66 7.30
CA GLU A 40 -8.83 24.71 6.40
C GLU A 40 -7.97 25.99 6.47
N ARG A 41 -7.74 26.58 5.30
CA ARG A 41 -6.72 27.58 4.97
C ARG A 41 -6.93 28.93 5.65
N ASP A 42 -5.93 29.41 6.40
CA ASP A 42 -5.80 30.83 6.71
C ASP A 42 -5.10 31.57 5.56
N SER A 43 -5.89 32.14 4.66
CA SER A 43 -5.42 33.21 3.78
C SER A 43 -5.50 34.54 4.53
N SER A 44 -4.34 35.09 4.87
CA SER A 44 -4.20 36.47 5.33
C SER A 44 -4.81 37.46 4.32
N SER A 45 -5.71 38.35 4.75
CA SER A 45 -5.77 39.68 4.14
C SER A 45 -6.24 40.77 5.11
N THR A 46 -5.48 41.85 5.10
CA THR A 46 -5.58 43.08 5.87
C THR A 46 -6.63 44.06 5.32
N SER A 47 -7.45 44.60 6.22
CA SER A 47 -8.00 45.98 6.31
C SER A 47 -8.85 46.65 5.20
N ARG A 48 -10.02 47.19 5.62
CA ARG A 48 -10.73 48.48 5.29
C ARG A 48 -10.60 49.04 3.85
N ARG A 49 -11.66 49.46 3.11
CA ARG A 49 -12.73 50.43 3.45
C ARG A 49 -13.69 50.65 2.25
N ARG A 50 -14.98 50.88 2.55
CA ARG A 50 -15.99 51.79 1.91
C ARG A 50 -16.70 51.47 0.57
N ARG A 51 -18.04 51.56 0.67
CA ARG A 51 -19.12 51.61 -0.33
C ARG A 51 -18.98 52.73 -1.37
N ILE A 52 -19.48 52.47 -2.59
CA ILE A 52 -20.26 53.26 -3.59
C ILE A 52 -20.46 52.25 -4.75
N GLY A 53 -21.54 52.06 -5.50
CA GLY A 53 -22.81 52.73 -5.74
C GLY A 53 -23.29 52.25 -7.13
N ARG A 54 -24.60 52.07 -7.31
CA ARG A 54 -25.29 51.61 -8.54
C ARG A 54 -24.86 52.35 -9.82
N ARG A 55 -24.65 51.63 -10.94
CA ARG A 55 -25.30 51.82 -12.28
C ARG A 55 -24.62 51.02 -13.41
N SER A 56 -25.46 50.26 -14.11
CA SER A 56 -25.59 50.12 -15.57
C SER A 56 -24.51 49.46 -16.47
N THR A 57 -25.08 48.64 -17.38
CA THR A 57 -24.74 48.43 -18.81
C THR A 57 -23.64 47.44 -19.21
N LEU A 58 -24.12 46.27 -19.68
CA LEU A 58 -23.85 45.63 -20.98
C LEU A 58 -22.49 45.88 -21.63
N ILE A 59 -21.63 44.86 -21.63
CA ILE A 59 -20.82 44.48 -22.80
C ILE A 59 -20.81 42.96 -22.90
N ALA A 60 -21.42 42.46 -23.97
CA ALA A 60 -21.23 41.10 -24.45
C ALA A 60 -19.85 41.01 -25.12
N GLY A 61 -18.99 40.13 -24.62
CA GLY A 61 -17.69 39.82 -25.19
C GLY A 61 -17.44 38.33 -25.03
N LEU A 62 -17.64 37.60 -26.12
CA LEU A 62 -17.38 36.17 -26.26
C LEU A 62 -15.92 35.87 -25.89
N SER A 63 -15.69 34.97 -24.94
CA SER A 63 -14.40 34.29 -24.76
C SER A 63 -14.69 32.85 -24.32
N ILE A 64 -15.01 32.02 -25.30
CA ILE A 64 -14.95 30.57 -25.22
C ILE A 64 -13.51 30.20 -25.56
N ALA A 65 -12.68 29.97 -24.54
CA ALA A 65 -11.50 29.10 -24.61
C ALA A 65 -10.83 29.06 -23.23
N LEU A 66 -10.65 27.83 -22.71
CA LEU A 66 -9.70 27.45 -21.65
C LEU A 66 -10.07 27.77 -20.18
N VAL A 67 -11.15 27.19 -19.66
CA VAL A 67 -11.27 26.85 -18.21
C VAL A 67 -11.93 25.46 -18.03
N GLY A 68 -11.68 24.54 -18.98
CA GLY A 68 -12.36 23.24 -19.03
C GLY A 68 -11.49 22.04 -18.62
N GLY A 69 -10.46 22.21 -17.79
CA GLY A 69 -9.52 21.13 -17.48
C GLY A 69 -9.00 21.05 -16.05
N GLY A 70 -9.65 21.71 -15.08
CA GLY A 70 -9.10 21.86 -13.73
C GLY A 70 -9.82 21.10 -12.61
N SER A 71 -11.05 20.61 -12.82
CA SER A 71 -11.89 20.14 -11.71
C SER A 71 -12.08 18.62 -11.62
N ALA A 72 -11.50 17.83 -12.52
CA ALA A 72 -11.44 16.37 -12.36
C ALA A 72 -10.23 15.90 -11.53
N TYR A 73 -9.21 16.75 -11.36
CA TYR A 73 -7.94 16.33 -10.76
C TYR A 73 -7.95 16.36 -9.23
N ALA A 74 -8.86 17.11 -8.60
CA ALA A 74 -8.90 17.24 -7.14
C ALA A 74 -9.60 16.06 -6.43
N VAL A 75 -10.39 15.25 -7.14
CA VAL A 75 -11.04 14.05 -6.55
C VAL A 75 -10.08 12.85 -6.50
N HIS A 76 -8.97 12.88 -7.25
CA HIS A 76 -7.95 11.82 -7.22
C HIS A 76 -6.80 12.07 -6.22
N GLN A 77 -6.68 13.27 -5.64
CA GLN A 77 -5.54 13.63 -4.78
C GLN A 77 -5.64 13.19 -3.32
N GLN A 78 -6.76 12.59 -2.89
CA GLN A 78 -6.85 11.98 -1.56
C GLN A 78 -6.30 10.54 -1.51
N TRP A 79 -5.78 10.00 -2.63
CA TRP A 79 -5.90 8.56 -2.89
C TRP A 79 -4.62 7.79 -3.23
N PHE A 80 -3.44 8.39 -3.02
CA PHE A 80 -2.16 7.72 -3.26
C PHE A 80 -1.17 8.11 -2.16
N GLY A 81 -1.51 7.86 -0.91
CA GLY A 81 -0.52 7.88 0.17
C GLY A 81 0.47 6.75 -0.08
N GLY A 82 1.77 7.05 -0.04
CA GLY A 82 2.82 6.07 -0.27
C GLY A 82 2.62 4.87 0.62
N THR A 83 2.24 3.75 0.02
CA THR A 83 2.33 2.46 0.67
C THR A 83 3.82 2.17 0.82
N GLY A 84 4.28 1.77 2.00
CA GLY A 84 5.66 1.31 2.17
C GLY A 84 6.03 0.14 1.25
N ASP A 85 5.04 -0.46 0.60
CA ASP A 85 5.15 -1.67 -0.20
C ASP A 85 5.37 -1.43 -1.71
N GLY A 86 5.55 -0.18 -2.17
CA GLY A 86 5.80 0.09 -3.60
C GLY A 86 6.26 1.50 -3.97
N PRO A 87 6.47 1.78 -5.28
CA PRO A 87 7.18 2.97 -5.71
C PRO A 87 6.26 4.20 -5.73
N ASN A 88 6.82 5.33 -5.31
CA ASN A 88 6.16 6.64 -5.33
C ASN A 88 6.61 7.42 -6.57
N CYS A 89 5.76 7.45 -7.60
CA CYS A 89 6.08 7.98 -8.91
C CYS A 89 5.74 9.47 -9.02
N GLN A 90 6.75 10.35 -9.05
CA GLN A 90 6.54 11.81 -9.10
C GLN A 90 7.26 12.44 -10.29
N SER A 91 6.59 13.34 -11.00
CA SER A 91 7.22 14.11 -12.08
C SER A 91 8.08 15.27 -11.59
N VAL A 92 7.90 15.69 -10.35
CA VAL A 92 8.62 16.79 -9.69
C VAL A 92 8.78 16.38 -8.23
N TRP A 93 10.00 16.44 -7.70
CA TRP A 93 10.21 16.18 -6.28
C TRP A 93 9.73 17.38 -5.46
N ASN A 94 9.00 17.09 -4.40
CA ASN A 94 8.65 18.07 -3.38
C ASN A 94 8.68 17.38 -2.02
N GLU A 95 9.55 17.84 -1.12
CA GLU A 95 9.73 17.30 0.24
C GLU A 95 8.42 17.24 1.04
N THR A 96 7.46 18.11 0.74
CA THR A 96 6.16 18.12 1.42
C THR A 96 5.12 17.22 0.76
N ALA A 97 5.43 16.65 -0.43
CA ALA A 97 4.52 15.93 -1.34
C ALA A 97 3.19 16.67 -1.67
N ALA A 98 2.97 17.87 -1.13
CA ALA A 98 1.70 18.55 -1.16
C ALA A 98 1.46 19.17 -2.55
N GLY A 99 0.47 18.62 -3.26
CA GLY A 99 -0.03 19.15 -4.53
C GLY A 99 0.73 18.70 -5.78
N VAL A 100 1.72 17.81 -5.67
CA VAL A 100 2.31 17.15 -6.84
C VAL A 100 1.44 15.95 -7.21
N ALA A 101 1.15 15.80 -8.50
CA ALA A 101 0.50 14.60 -9.01
C ALA A 101 1.45 13.40 -8.82
N MET A 102 1.16 12.60 -7.81
CA MET A 102 1.84 11.35 -7.53
C MET A 102 0.94 10.19 -7.93
N VAL A 103 1.54 9.16 -8.52
CA VAL A 103 0.91 7.86 -8.64
C VAL A 103 1.77 6.89 -7.85
N SER A 104 1.14 6.03 -7.08
CA SER A 104 1.80 4.95 -6.37
C SER A 104 0.98 3.68 -6.52
N GLY A 105 1.61 2.55 -6.23
CA GLY A 105 0.97 1.26 -6.16
C GLY A 105 1.92 0.25 -5.53
N PRO A 106 1.55 -1.03 -5.50
CA PRO A 106 2.45 -2.11 -5.10
C PRO A 106 3.73 -2.17 -5.96
N ASN A 107 4.70 -2.98 -5.59
CA ASN A 107 5.80 -3.29 -6.50
C ASN A 107 5.36 -4.39 -7.51
N LEU A 108 5.30 -4.10 -8.82
CA LEU A 108 4.84 -5.04 -9.86
C LEU A 108 5.96 -5.95 -10.37
N THR A 109 7.10 -5.38 -10.77
CA THR A 109 8.24 -6.08 -11.38
C THR A 109 9.53 -5.96 -10.57
N GLY A 110 9.63 -4.96 -9.68
CA GLY A 110 10.77 -4.77 -8.76
C GLY A 110 11.88 -3.95 -9.35
N ASP A 111 11.68 -3.55 -10.60
CA ASP A 111 12.22 -2.32 -11.10
C ASP A 111 11.19 -1.22 -10.78
N PRO A 112 11.46 -0.36 -9.77
CA PRO A 112 10.56 0.74 -9.43
C PRO A 112 10.27 1.64 -10.63
N VAL A 113 11.22 1.79 -11.56
CA VAL A 113 11.07 2.61 -12.77
C VAL A 113 10.05 1.99 -13.71
N ALA A 114 10.18 0.69 -14.02
CA ALA A 114 9.23 -0.02 -14.87
C ALA A 114 7.82 -0.06 -14.26
N ASP A 115 7.74 -0.22 -12.94
CA ASP A 115 6.48 -0.20 -12.20
C ASP A 115 5.82 1.18 -12.25
N CYS A 116 6.62 2.23 -12.09
CA CYS A 116 6.14 3.60 -12.24
C CYS A 116 5.67 3.94 -13.64
N ASP A 117 6.35 3.46 -14.68
CA ASP A 117 5.87 3.63 -16.06
C ASP A 117 4.51 2.95 -16.25
N THR A 118 4.31 1.75 -15.68
CA THR A 118 3.01 1.06 -15.69
C THR A 118 1.92 1.88 -14.99
N TYR A 119 2.18 2.34 -13.77
CA TYR A 119 1.21 3.12 -13.00
C TYR A 119 0.85 4.44 -13.65
N ARG A 120 1.83 5.13 -14.21
CA ARG A 120 1.60 6.39 -14.92
C ARG A 120 0.78 6.16 -16.19
N ALA A 121 1.06 5.10 -16.95
CA ALA A 121 0.26 4.73 -18.12
C ALA A 121 -1.21 4.44 -17.75
N GLN A 122 -1.45 3.67 -16.68
CA GLN A 122 -2.79 3.39 -16.17
C GLN A 122 -3.52 4.65 -15.71
N ALA A 123 -2.81 5.60 -15.10
CA ALA A 123 -3.35 6.90 -14.69
C ALA A 123 -3.49 7.91 -15.85
N GLY A 124 -3.14 7.53 -17.09
CA GLY A 124 -3.17 8.42 -18.26
C GLY A 124 -2.15 9.56 -18.19
N LEU A 125 -1.05 9.37 -17.45
CA LEU A 125 0.05 10.32 -17.31
C LEU A 125 1.19 9.99 -18.27
N PRO A 126 1.95 11.00 -18.75
CA PRO A 126 3.13 10.75 -19.55
C PRO A 126 4.22 10.03 -18.73
N PRO A 127 5.08 9.20 -19.36
CA PRO A 127 6.26 8.62 -18.70
C PRO A 127 7.16 9.69 -18.08
N LEU A 128 7.93 9.31 -17.07
CA LEU A 128 8.93 10.20 -16.47
C LEU A 128 10.13 10.37 -17.43
N SER A 129 10.70 11.57 -17.48
CA SER A 129 11.91 11.83 -18.28
C SER A 129 13.17 11.48 -17.49
N ASP A 130 14.04 10.61 -18.02
CA ASP A 130 15.25 10.10 -17.34
C ASP A 130 14.93 9.67 -15.88
N PRO A 131 14.02 8.69 -15.70
CA PRO A 131 13.61 8.25 -14.38
C PRO A 131 14.75 7.56 -13.64
N VAL A 132 14.81 7.79 -12.34
CA VAL A 132 15.68 7.07 -11.40
C VAL A 132 14.90 6.73 -10.15
N ALA A 133 15.19 5.56 -9.60
CA ALA A 133 14.67 5.12 -8.32
C ALA A 133 15.65 5.51 -7.18
N PHE A 134 15.12 5.89 -6.03
CA PHE A 134 15.90 6.18 -4.83
C PHE A 134 15.09 5.94 -3.57
N GLU A 135 15.80 5.72 -2.47
CA GLU A 135 15.21 5.65 -1.13
C GLU A 135 15.27 7.01 -0.43
N TYR A 136 14.18 7.36 0.22
CA TYR A 136 14.08 8.55 1.06
C TYR A 136 13.04 8.35 2.16
N GLY A 137 13.46 8.34 3.43
CA GLY A 137 12.54 8.16 4.56
C GLY A 137 11.77 6.84 4.51
N ASP A 138 12.49 5.73 4.33
CA ASP A 138 11.98 4.34 4.29
C ASP A 138 10.97 4.06 3.16
N ALA A 139 10.91 4.94 2.16
CA ALA A 139 10.06 4.79 0.99
C ALA A 139 10.88 4.86 -0.30
N VAL A 140 10.46 4.08 -1.30
CA VAL A 140 11.02 4.10 -2.64
C VAL A 140 10.30 5.17 -3.46
N PHE A 141 11.08 6.05 -4.08
CA PHE A 141 10.58 7.08 -5.00
C PHE A 141 11.17 6.88 -6.39
N VAL A 142 10.39 7.28 -7.39
CA VAL A 142 10.86 7.39 -8.76
C VAL A 142 10.55 8.77 -9.30
N THR A 143 11.61 9.49 -9.66
CA THR A 143 11.52 10.85 -10.22
C THR A 143 12.48 11.01 -11.39
N PRO A 144 12.36 12.09 -12.18
CA PRO A 144 13.43 12.49 -13.08
C PRO A 144 14.75 12.64 -12.31
N ARG A 145 15.88 12.27 -12.92
CA ARG A 145 17.21 12.34 -12.29
C ARG A 145 17.55 13.70 -11.69
N GLY A 146 17.15 14.77 -12.37
CA GLY A 146 17.35 16.16 -11.91
C GLY A 146 16.42 16.59 -10.77
N GLN A 147 15.64 15.67 -10.18
CA GLN A 147 14.71 15.92 -9.09
C GLN A 147 15.05 15.11 -7.84
N VAL A 148 16.08 14.25 -7.86
CA VAL A 148 16.49 13.50 -6.68
C VAL A 148 16.97 14.48 -5.59
N PRO A 149 16.45 14.43 -4.35
CA PRO A 149 16.89 15.30 -3.28
C PRO A 149 18.35 15.04 -2.89
N GLU A 150 19.00 16.05 -2.34
CA GLU A 150 20.34 15.89 -1.78
C GLU A 150 20.30 14.88 -0.61
N GLY A 151 21.23 13.92 -0.63
CA GLY A 151 21.33 12.89 0.41
C GLY A 151 20.44 11.66 0.21
N ALA A 152 19.59 11.61 -0.83
CA ALA A 152 18.92 10.37 -1.20
C ALA A 152 19.90 9.31 -1.73
N GLU A 153 19.63 8.06 -1.40
CA GLU A 153 20.37 6.91 -1.91
C GLU A 153 19.74 6.43 -3.20
N LEU A 154 20.48 6.52 -4.31
CA LEU A 154 20.03 5.98 -5.58
C LEU A 154 19.98 4.46 -5.48
N LEU A 155 18.83 3.88 -5.83
CA LEU A 155 18.69 2.45 -5.93
C LEU A 155 19.39 1.95 -7.19
N ALA A 156 20.37 1.08 -7.00
CA ALA A 156 20.90 0.31 -8.11
C ALA A 156 19.85 -0.71 -8.55
N VAL A 157 19.82 -1.00 -9.85
CA VAL A 157 19.06 -2.15 -10.35
C VAL A 157 19.75 -3.40 -9.82
N SER A 158 19.17 -4.02 -8.79
CA SER A 158 19.65 -5.30 -8.28
C SER A 158 19.14 -6.42 -9.19
N PRO A 159 20.01 -7.35 -9.63
CA PRO A 159 19.57 -8.51 -10.41
C PRO A 159 18.64 -9.43 -9.60
N THR A 160 18.67 -9.35 -8.26
CA THR A 160 17.84 -10.14 -7.35
C THR A 160 16.61 -9.39 -6.84
N ALA A 161 16.40 -8.11 -7.18
CA ALA A 161 15.25 -7.31 -6.70
C ALA A 161 13.88 -7.93 -7.05
N GLY A 162 13.81 -8.68 -8.15
CA GLY A 162 12.65 -9.50 -8.49
C GLY A 162 12.35 -10.54 -7.42
N ALA A 163 13.33 -11.41 -7.18
CA ALA A 163 13.28 -12.52 -6.25
C ALA A 163 13.11 -12.05 -4.78
N GLU A 164 13.87 -11.04 -4.34
CA GLU A 164 13.78 -10.52 -2.96
C GLU A 164 12.40 -9.96 -2.61
N ARG A 165 11.72 -9.38 -3.59
CA ARG A 165 10.36 -8.90 -3.36
C ARG A 165 9.34 -10.03 -3.38
N GLU A 166 9.53 -11.00 -4.25
CA GLU A 166 8.69 -12.19 -4.23
C GLU A 166 8.84 -12.93 -2.89
N LEU A 167 10.04 -12.98 -2.32
CA LEU A 167 10.28 -13.46 -0.97
C LEU A 167 9.46 -12.66 0.05
N ARG A 168 9.45 -11.32 -0.04
CA ARG A 168 8.63 -10.44 0.82
C ARG A 168 7.14 -10.79 0.72
N ALA A 169 6.64 -10.88 -0.50
CA ALA A 169 5.23 -11.14 -0.78
C ALA A 169 4.83 -12.50 -0.21
N SER A 170 5.65 -13.53 -0.44
CA SER A 170 5.46 -14.88 0.08
C SER A 170 5.44 -14.95 1.61
N MET A 171 6.31 -14.20 2.31
CA MET A 171 6.26 -14.14 3.79
C MET A 171 5.01 -13.47 4.33
N ARG A 172 4.51 -12.46 3.61
CA ARG A 172 3.32 -11.70 3.96
C ARG A 172 2.05 -12.27 3.38
N ASP A 173 2.11 -13.37 2.62
CA ASP A 173 0.97 -13.95 1.95
C ASP A 173 0.05 -14.66 2.94
N TRP A 174 -1.24 -14.29 2.86
CA TRP A 174 -2.32 -14.86 3.66
C TRP A 174 -2.92 -16.11 3.03
N VAL A 175 -2.64 -16.44 1.76
CA VAL A 175 -3.24 -17.60 1.07
C VAL A 175 -2.56 -18.89 1.48
N ASP A 176 -1.28 -19.06 1.16
CA ASP A 176 -0.48 -20.26 1.40
C ASP A 176 0.98 -19.97 1.82
N GLY A 177 1.34 -18.70 1.97
CA GLY A 177 2.64 -18.25 2.42
C GLY A 177 2.79 -18.08 3.94
N GLY A 178 3.76 -17.27 4.34
CA GLY A 178 4.23 -17.13 5.73
C GLY A 178 3.22 -16.53 6.71
N SER A 179 2.15 -15.90 6.22
CA SER A 179 1.05 -15.34 7.01
C SER A 179 -0.25 -16.14 6.87
N SER A 180 -0.21 -17.28 6.19
CA SER A 180 -1.41 -18.07 5.86
C SER A 180 -2.02 -18.81 7.04
N HIS A 181 -1.25 -19.09 8.08
CA HIS A 181 -1.67 -19.73 9.32
C HIS A 181 -0.68 -19.46 10.46
N CYS A 182 -1.02 -19.91 11.66
CA CYS A 182 -0.15 -19.80 12.83
C CYS A 182 1.06 -20.75 12.73
N PHE A 183 2.21 -20.25 12.29
CA PHE A 183 3.46 -21.02 12.26
C PHE A 183 4.07 -21.16 13.65
N SER A 184 4.62 -22.34 13.96
CA SER A 184 5.68 -22.44 14.97
C SER A 184 6.99 -21.86 14.44
N THR A 185 7.92 -21.52 15.32
CA THR A 185 9.26 -21.02 14.93
C THR A 185 9.96 -21.96 13.94
N SER A 186 9.92 -23.27 14.18
CA SER A 186 10.56 -24.24 13.28
C SER A 186 9.90 -24.33 11.92
N GLU A 187 8.57 -24.22 11.85
CA GLU A 187 7.85 -24.24 10.57
C GLU A 187 8.13 -22.94 9.79
N ALA A 188 8.22 -21.80 10.47
CA ALA A 188 8.57 -20.52 9.85
C ALA A 188 10.01 -20.54 9.27
N GLU A 189 10.98 -21.10 10.02
CA GLU A 189 12.34 -21.29 9.51
C GLU A 189 12.41 -22.24 8.30
N GLU A 190 11.62 -23.32 8.30
CA GLU A 190 11.54 -24.25 7.18
C GLU A 190 10.92 -23.60 5.95
N PHE A 191 9.82 -22.86 6.13
CA PHE A 191 9.18 -22.08 5.08
C PHE A 191 10.14 -21.05 4.48
N ALA A 192 10.79 -20.23 5.31
CA ALA A 192 11.74 -19.21 4.86
C ALA A 192 12.90 -19.84 4.06
N ARG A 193 13.41 -21.00 4.49
CA ARG A 193 14.48 -21.70 3.78
C ARG A 193 14.00 -22.24 2.43
N ALA A 194 12.80 -22.81 2.37
CA ALA A 194 12.22 -23.30 1.13
C ALA A 194 12.04 -22.16 0.10
N GLU A 195 11.61 -20.98 0.56
CA GLU A 195 11.44 -19.82 -0.32
C GLU A 195 12.77 -19.25 -0.81
N LEU A 196 13.79 -19.16 0.06
CA LEU A 196 15.15 -18.78 -0.36
C LEU A 196 15.71 -19.72 -1.44
N ASP A 197 15.56 -21.02 -1.24
CA ASP A 197 16.02 -22.04 -2.19
C ASP A 197 15.25 -21.95 -3.53
N ARG A 198 13.92 -21.77 -3.45
CA ARG A 198 13.05 -21.64 -4.63
C ARG A 198 13.39 -20.40 -5.47
N LEU A 199 13.85 -19.34 -4.83
CA LEU A 199 14.18 -18.05 -5.44
C LEU A 199 15.66 -17.89 -5.81
N ASP A 200 16.49 -18.91 -5.58
CA ASP A 200 17.96 -18.87 -5.76
C ASP A 200 18.63 -17.70 -5.01
N LEU A 201 18.07 -17.32 -3.86
CA LEU A 201 18.57 -16.22 -3.02
C LEU A 201 19.70 -16.71 -2.11
N THR A 202 20.83 -17.04 -2.73
CA THR A 202 22.03 -17.53 -2.02
C THR A 202 22.65 -16.46 -1.13
N GLY A 203 23.23 -16.89 0.00
CA GLY A 203 23.91 -15.99 0.94
C GLY A 203 23.00 -15.27 1.93
N TRP A 204 21.69 -15.49 1.85
CA TRP A 204 20.74 -15.06 2.88
C TRP A 204 20.87 -15.90 4.14
N THR A 205 20.61 -15.27 5.29
CA THR A 205 20.63 -15.91 6.60
C THR A 205 19.26 -15.82 7.26
N ILE A 206 18.88 -16.89 7.98
CA ILE A 206 17.67 -16.91 8.80
C ILE A 206 18.14 -16.79 10.25
N VAL A 207 17.66 -15.77 10.94
CA VAL A 207 17.96 -15.48 12.33
C VAL A 207 16.67 -15.60 13.12
N THR A 208 16.75 -16.23 14.29
CA THR A 208 15.62 -16.35 15.21
C THR A 208 15.92 -15.48 16.40
N ASP A 209 15.21 -14.37 16.50
CA ASP A 209 15.42 -13.39 17.56
C ASP A 209 14.52 -13.68 18.75
N ASP A 210 15.12 -13.74 19.94
CA ASP A 210 14.36 -13.82 21.18
C ASP A 210 13.57 -12.53 21.36
N VAL A 211 12.25 -12.67 21.49
CA VAL A 211 11.36 -11.55 21.78
C VAL A 211 11.45 -11.21 23.26
N PRO A 212 11.96 -10.01 23.63
CA PRO A 212 11.90 -9.56 25.01
C PRO A 212 10.43 -9.51 25.43
N ASP A 213 10.15 -9.98 26.65
CA ASP A 213 8.80 -9.95 27.24
C ASP A 213 7.75 -10.82 26.54
N ALA A 214 8.14 -11.95 25.94
CA ALA A 214 7.20 -12.93 25.38
C ALA A 214 6.11 -13.35 26.39
N ASP A 215 6.43 -13.40 27.69
CA ASP A 215 5.47 -13.71 28.76
C ASP A 215 4.39 -12.63 28.97
N LEU A 216 4.57 -11.42 28.41
CA LEU A 216 3.61 -10.31 28.51
C LEU A 216 2.64 -10.24 27.33
N LEU A 217 2.77 -11.15 26.37
CA LEU A 217 1.95 -11.13 25.18
C LEU A 217 0.50 -11.54 25.51
N PRO A 218 -0.50 -10.88 24.89
CA PRO A 218 -1.88 -11.31 24.98
C PRO A 218 -2.05 -12.76 24.51
N PRO A 219 -3.02 -13.49 25.09
CA PRO A 219 -3.40 -14.81 24.58
C PRO A 219 -3.76 -14.74 23.09
N GLY A 220 -3.25 -15.67 22.28
CA GLY A 220 -3.47 -15.68 20.83
C GLY A 220 -2.35 -15.05 20.00
N MET A 221 -1.29 -14.52 20.62
CA MET A 221 -0.04 -14.09 19.94
C MET A 221 1.05 -15.18 19.98
N GLU A 222 0.68 -16.46 19.96
CA GLU A 222 1.65 -17.56 20.05
C GLU A 222 2.31 -17.92 18.71
N CYS A 223 1.97 -17.23 17.63
CA CYS A 223 2.47 -17.56 16.29
C CYS A 223 3.81 -16.86 16.03
N ALA A 224 4.72 -17.56 15.36
CA ALA A 224 5.93 -16.94 14.82
C ALA A 224 5.55 -15.99 13.67
N ALA A 225 6.14 -14.81 13.67
CA ALA A 225 6.09 -13.89 12.53
C ALA A 225 7.37 -14.05 11.69
N LEU A 226 7.21 -14.00 10.37
CA LEU A 226 8.32 -13.83 9.43
C LEU A 226 8.39 -12.35 9.09
N ASP A 227 9.48 -11.70 9.48
CA ASP A 227 9.74 -10.31 9.13
C ASP A 227 11.04 -10.23 8.32
N MET A 228 11.00 -9.52 7.20
CA MET A 228 12.21 -9.24 6.43
C MET A 228 12.74 -7.90 6.87
N LEU A 229 13.65 -7.92 7.83
CA LEU A 229 14.12 -6.69 8.43
C LEU A 229 15.12 -5.95 7.55
N ASP A 230 15.84 -6.62 6.63
CA ASP A 230 16.88 -5.92 5.88
C ASP A 230 17.41 -6.63 4.61
N PRO A 231 16.96 -6.22 3.40
CA PRO A 231 17.58 -6.62 2.14
C PRO A 231 19.08 -6.25 2.04
N ALA A 232 19.58 -5.24 2.76
CA ALA A 232 20.99 -4.87 2.70
C ALA A 232 21.88 -5.87 3.46
N SER A 233 21.38 -6.51 4.52
CA SER A 233 22.11 -7.55 5.26
C SER A 233 21.74 -8.98 4.84
N HIS A 234 20.78 -9.15 3.93
CA HIS A 234 20.27 -10.46 3.48
C HIS A 234 19.83 -11.34 4.67
N THR A 235 19.05 -10.77 5.58
CA THR A 235 18.57 -11.47 6.78
C THR A 235 17.05 -11.61 6.77
N ILE A 236 16.57 -12.79 7.13
CA ILE A 236 15.16 -13.07 7.45
C ILE A 236 15.10 -13.30 8.96
N ASP A 237 14.26 -12.54 9.63
CA ASP A 237 14.05 -12.71 11.06
C ASP A 237 12.77 -13.51 11.32
N VAL A 238 12.93 -14.57 12.09
CA VAL A 238 11.84 -15.33 12.67
C VAL A 238 11.63 -14.80 14.07
N LEU A 239 10.47 -14.19 14.31
CA LEU A 239 10.10 -13.59 15.59
C LEU A 239 9.08 -14.51 16.29
N PRO A 240 9.49 -15.36 17.25
CA PRO A 240 8.59 -16.24 17.97
C PRO A 240 7.55 -15.43 18.74
N LEU A 241 6.32 -15.95 18.83
CA LEU A 241 5.27 -15.37 19.66
C LEU A 241 5.03 -13.89 19.33
N ARG A 242 4.93 -13.49 18.06
CA ARG A 242 4.70 -12.08 17.71
C ARG A 242 3.60 -11.83 16.71
N SER A 243 2.92 -12.87 16.28
CA SER A 243 1.77 -12.74 15.41
C SER A 243 0.53 -13.33 16.07
N GLU A 244 -0.60 -12.66 15.81
CA GLU A 244 -1.90 -13.28 15.96
C GLU A 244 -2.07 -14.37 14.89
N ASP A 245 -2.91 -15.35 15.17
CA ASP A 245 -3.44 -16.22 14.13
C ASP A 245 -4.37 -15.41 13.22
N TRP A 246 -3.82 -14.91 12.11
CA TRP A 246 -4.54 -14.15 11.10
C TRP A 246 -5.69 -14.94 10.47
N GLU A 247 -5.67 -16.29 10.52
CA GLU A 247 -6.84 -17.07 10.12
C GLU A 247 -8.03 -16.84 11.04
N ARG A 248 -7.77 -16.61 12.32
CA ARG A 248 -8.78 -16.39 13.35
C ARG A 248 -9.24 -14.94 13.43
N THR A 249 -8.34 -13.99 13.20
CA THR A 249 -8.63 -12.56 13.43
C THR A 249 -9.07 -11.81 12.18
N ALA A 250 -8.89 -12.41 10.99
CA ALA A 250 -9.43 -11.89 9.74
C ALA A 250 -10.96 -11.69 9.79
N GLY A 251 -11.42 -10.52 9.32
CA GLY A 251 -12.83 -10.27 9.09
C GLY A 251 -13.42 -11.21 8.01
N PRO A 252 -14.76 -11.35 7.95
CA PRO A 252 -15.41 -12.29 7.03
C PRO A 252 -15.09 -12.01 5.55
N THR A 253 -14.93 -10.74 5.16
CA THR A 253 -14.56 -10.35 3.79
C THR A 253 -13.16 -10.86 3.43
N THR A 254 -12.15 -10.55 4.24
CA THR A 254 -10.77 -10.98 4.03
C THR A 254 -10.65 -12.50 4.02
N SER A 255 -11.29 -13.17 4.98
CA SER A 255 -11.33 -14.66 5.04
C SER A 255 -12.01 -15.27 3.82
N GLY A 256 -13.07 -14.63 3.30
CA GLY A 256 -13.76 -15.07 2.09
C GLY A 256 -12.88 -14.97 0.85
N ILE A 257 -12.17 -13.85 0.68
CA ILE A 257 -11.24 -13.63 -0.43
C ILE A 257 -10.10 -14.64 -0.36
N ARG A 258 -9.42 -14.74 0.79
CA ARG A 258 -8.36 -15.74 1.02
C ARG A 258 -8.81 -17.15 0.63
N THR A 259 -10.00 -17.56 1.10
CA THR A 259 -10.54 -18.89 0.80
C THR A 259 -10.77 -19.09 -0.70
N ALA A 260 -11.30 -18.08 -1.38
CA ALA A 260 -11.52 -18.13 -2.82
C ALA A 260 -10.21 -18.26 -3.60
N LEU A 261 -9.17 -17.49 -3.23
CA LEU A 261 -7.84 -17.57 -3.83
C LEU A 261 -7.20 -18.93 -3.57
N ARG A 262 -7.25 -19.42 -2.33
CA ARG A 262 -6.68 -20.72 -1.92
C ARG A 262 -7.28 -21.86 -2.73
N VAL A 263 -8.62 -21.91 -2.83
CA VAL A 263 -9.32 -22.98 -3.55
C VAL A 263 -9.15 -22.86 -5.06
N GLY A 264 -9.25 -21.65 -5.61
CA GLY A 264 -9.26 -21.42 -7.04
C GLY A 264 -7.89 -21.32 -7.71
N ILE A 265 -6.83 -21.05 -6.93
CA ILE A 265 -5.46 -20.84 -7.43
C ILE A 265 -4.49 -21.77 -6.69
N ALA A 266 -4.22 -21.55 -5.39
CA ALA A 266 -3.15 -22.29 -4.69
C ALA A 266 -3.35 -23.82 -4.72
N HIS A 267 -4.60 -24.30 -4.64
CA HIS A 267 -4.93 -25.73 -4.68
C HIS A 267 -5.26 -26.27 -6.09
N THR A 268 -5.22 -25.42 -7.13
CA THR A 268 -5.61 -25.79 -8.49
C THR A 268 -4.58 -25.32 -9.51
N CYS A 269 -4.05 -26.22 -10.32
CA CYS A 269 -3.13 -25.81 -11.39
C CYS A 269 -3.87 -25.01 -12.48
N VAL A 270 -3.71 -23.69 -12.47
CA VAL A 270 -4.34 -22.76 -13.42
C VAL A 270 -3.31 -21.85 -14.10
N SER A 271 -3.67 -21.27 -15.24
CA SER A 271 -2.84 -20.28 -15.94
C SER A 271 -2.88 -18.94 -15.22
N LEU A 272 -1.91 -18.05 -15.47
CA LEU A 272 -1.92 -16.68 -14.97
C LEU A 272 -3.23 -15.95 -15.29
N GLY A 273 -3.71 -16.07 -16.53
CA GLY A 273 -4.95 -15.41 -16.96
C GLY A 273 -6.21 -15.96 -16.31
N ASP A 274 -6.24 -17.25 -15.94
CA ASP A 274 -7.38 -17.82 -15.21
C ASP A 274 -7.32 -17.50 -13.71
N ALA A 275 -6.12 -17.51 -13.12
CA ALA A 275 -5.89 -17.06 -11.75
C ALA A 275 -6.32 -15.58 -11.56
N GLN A 276 -5.99 -14.70 -12.52
CA GLN A 276 -6.44 -13.30 -12.50
C GLN A 276 -7.97 -13.19 -12.44
N LYS A 277 -8.70 -13.98 -13.23
CA LYS A 277 -10.18 -13.99 -13.18
C LYS A 277 -10.71 -14.47 -11.84
N VAL A 278 -10.06 -15.46 -11.21
CA VAL A 278 -10.42 -15.92 -9.86
C VAL A 278 -10.24 -14.79 -8.86
N ALA A 279 -9.09 -14.09 -8.89
CA ALA A 279 -8.82 -12.97 -8.01
C ALA A 279 -9.78 -11.80 -8.22
N GLU A 280 -10.05 -11.41 -9.46
CA GLU A 280 -11.03 -10.36 -9.80
C GLU A 280 -12.44 -10.70 -9.29
N ALA A 281 -12.87 -11.96 -9.46
CA ALA A 281 -14.16 -12.42 -8.96
C ALA A 281 -14.22 -12.44 -7.42
N ALA A 282 -13.12 -12.80 -6.75
CA ALA A 282 -13.03 -12.83 -5.29
C ALA A 282 -13.04 -11.41 -4.69
N LEU A 283 -12.27 -10.49 -5.27
CA LEU A 283 -12.18 -9.09 -4.84
C LEU A 283 -13.49 -8.32 -5.03
N GLY A 284 -14.23 -8.64 -6.10
CA GLY A 284 -15.48 -7.95 -6.42
C GLY A 284 -15.28 -6.46 -6.74
N THR A 285 -16.36 -5.67 -6.64
CA THR A 285 -16.36 -4.25 -7.03
C THR A 285 -15.93 -3.29 -5.92
N GLU A 286 -15.81 -3.77 -4.68
CA GLU A 286 -15.46 -2.94 -3.52
C GLU A 286 -13.94 -2.75 -3.39
N HIS A 287 -13.17 -3.61 -4.05
CA HIS A 287 -11.73 -3.47 -4.13
C HIS A 287 -11.32 -2.63 -5.34
N HIS A 288 -10.44 -1.67 -5.11
CA HIS A 288 -10.03 -0.71 -6.13
C HIS A 288 -8.61 -0.92 -6.64
N TRP A 289 -7.77 -1.68 -5.93
CA TRP A 289 -6.43 -2.01 -6.43
C TRP A 289 -6.52 -3.13 -7.46
N PRO A 290 -5.82 -2.98 -8.60
CA PRO A 290 -5.74 -4.02 -9.59
C PRO A 290 -4.95 -5.22 -9.04
N THR A 291 -5.32 -6.40 -9.49
CA THR A 291 -4.48 -7.60 -9.33
C THR A 291 -3.23 -7.44 -10.18
N THR A 292 -2.06 -7.69 -9.60
CA THR A 292 -0.79 -7.73 -10.32
C THR A 292 -0.59 -9.11 -10.91
N GLY A 293 -0.32 -9.20 -12.21
CA GLY A 293 0.08 -10.45 -12.86
C GLY A 293 1.53 -10.38 -13.32
N VAL A 294 2.35 -11.32 -12.85
CA VAL A 294 3.77 -11.46 -13.23
C VAL A 294 3.91 -12.74 -14.06
N PRO A 295 4.20 -12.63 -15.37
CA PRO A 295 4.45 -13.80 -16.20
C PRO A 295 5.66 -14.59 -15.70
N ASP A 296 5.46 -15.88 -15.46
CA ASP A 296 6.50 -16.83 -15.07
C ASP A 296 6.27 -18.13 -15.86
N GLU A 297 7.02 -18.30 -16.96
CA GLU A 297 6.90 -19.47 -17.84
C GLU A 297 7.73 -20.68 -17.35
N GLU A 298 8.52 -20.49 -16.29
CA GLU A 298 9.36 -21.53 -15.70
C GLU A 298 8.56 -22.44 -14.78
N VAL A 299 7.49 -21.92 -14.17
CA VAL A 299 6.56 -22.69 -13.33
C VAL A 299 5.41 -23.30 -14.13
N ASP A 300 4.87 -24.40 -13.62
CA ASP A 300 3.81 -25.18 -14.29
C ASP A 300 2.39 -24.67 -14.00
N CYS A 301 2.22 -24.04 -12.84
CA CYS A 301 0.94 -23.57 -12.33
C CYS A 301 1.09 -22.16 -11.78
N ALA A 302 0.03 -21.36 -11.85
CA ALA A 302 0.02 -20.07 -11.19
C ALA A 302 -0.06 -20.21 -9.66
N ARG A 303 0.55 -19.26 -8.97
CA ARG A 303 0.49 -19.06 -7.52
C ARG A 303 0.01 -17.65 -7.22
N VAL A 304 -0.41 -17.40 -6.00
CA VAL A 304 -0.99 -16.12 -5.59
C VAL A 304 -0.48 -15.71 -4.23
N ASP A 305 -0.05 -14.46 -4.13
CA ASP A 305 0.27 -13.81 -2.87
C ASP A 305 -0.80 -12.75 -2.58
N MET A 306 -1.42 -12.84 -1.41
CA MET A 306 -2.38 -11.89 -0.86
C MET A 306 -1.78 -11.22 0.36
N GLU A 307 -1.40 -9.96 0.22
CA GLU A 307 -0.96 -9.13 1.34
C GLU A 307 -2.12 -8.28 1.86
N VAL A 308 -2.29 -8.24 3.19
CA VAL A 308 -3.35 -7.46 3.85
C VAL A 308 -2.72 -6.39 4.73
N GLY A 309 -2.96 -5.12 4.39
CA GLY A 309 -2.54 -3.95 5.16
C GLY A 309 -3.60 -2.84 5.14
N GLY A 310 -3.20 -1.62 4.81
CA GLY A 310 -4.15 -0.51 4.57
C GLY A 310 -5.10 -0.77 3.38
N SER A 311 -4.70 -1.68 2.50
CA SER A 311 -5.48 -2.29 1.43
C SER A 311 -5.11 -3.77 1.26
N MET A 312 -5.91 -4.53 0.52
CA MET A 312 -5.47 -5.87 0.08
C MET A 312 -4.68 -5.69 -1.23
N GLN A 313 -3.61 -6.44 -1.39
CA GLN A 313 -2.81 -6.48 -2.60
C GLN A 313 -2.75 -7.94 -3.04
N ILE A 314 -3.06 -8.21 -4.31
CA ILE A 314 -2.98 -9.55 -4.87
C ILE A 314 -1.97 -9.54 -5.99
N THR A 315 -0.94 -10.36 -5.85
CA THR A 315 0.06 -10.62 -6.88
C THR A 315 -0.05 -12.07 -7.31
N ILE A 316 -0.06 -12.31 -8.62
CA ILE A 316 -0.19 -13.65 -9.19
C ILE A 316 1.01 -13.87 -10.09
N TYR A 317 1.75 -14.95 -9.83
CA TYR A 317 2.85 -15.40 -10.68
C TYR A 317 2.42 -16.65 -11.40
N GLY A 318 2.76 -16.81 -12.67
CA GLY A 318 2.49 -18.07 -13.35
C GLY A 318 2.59 -18.00 -14.87
N PRO A 319 2.42 -19.15 -15.53
CA PRO A 319 2.61 -19.25 -16.97
C PRO A 319 1.38 -18.74 -17.70
N ALA A 320 1.56 -18.29 -18.94
CA ALA A 320 0.43 -17.98 -19.82
C ALA A 320 -0.46 -19.21 -20.06
N THR A 321 0.08 -20.43 -19.96
CA THR A 321 -0.65 -21.69 -20.07
C THR A 321 -0.18 -22.68 -19.01
N ALA A 322 -1.12 -23.24 -18.23
CA ALA A 322 -0.80 -24.23 -17.19
C ALA A 322 -0.34 -25.57 -17.78
N ARG A 323 0.57 -26.25 -17.07
CA ARG A 323 1.18 -27.54 -17.41
C ARG A 323 1.03 -28.54 -16.25
N PRO A 324 -0.17 -29.11 -16.03
CA PRO A 324 -0.44 -30.01 -14.91
C PRO A 324 0.25 -31.38 -15.01
#